data_AF-A0A1B1ZY06-F1
#
_entry.id   AF-A0A1B1ZY06-F1
#
_cell.length_a   1.000
_cell.length_b   1.000
_cell.length_c   1.000
_cell.angle_alpha   90.00
_cell.angle_beta   90.00
_cell.angle_gamma   90.00
#
_symmetry.space_group_name_H-M   'P 1'
#
loop_
_entity.id
_entity.type
_entity.pdbx_description
1 polymer ?
#
loop_
_entity_poly.entity_id
_entity_poly.type
_entity_poly.pdbx_seq_one_letter_code
_entity_poly.pdbx_strand_id
1 'polypeptide(L)'
;MVNEPPAQRRASQLRENRDRTHEAAQKLRHRINVGRYAGLRHPDELYVLAAMLEACAFEMDRLPSQTGRAALAAVRELLDDDLEKAGHVEPLSAGDGH
;
A
#
# COMPACT_ATOMS: atom_id res chain seq x y z
N MET A 1 -27.28 20.96 4.19
CA MET A 1 -26.04 20.20 4.41
C MET A 1 -25.76 20.18 5.90
N VAL A 2 -25.84 19.03 6.56
CA VAL A 2 -25.54 18.92 7.99
C VAL A 2 -24.02 19.01 8.14
N ASN A 3 -23.52 20.13 8.65
CA ASN A 3 -22.09 20.30 8.91
C ASN A 3 -21.70 19.39 10.07
N GLU A 4 -20.96 18.33 9.74
CA GLU A 4 -20.48 17.36 10.73
C GLU A 4 -19.51 18.07 11.73
N PRO A 5 -19.68 17.87 13.04
CA PRO A 5 -18.80 18.44 14.06
C PRO A 5 -17.32 18.11 13.80
N PRO A 6 -16.37 19.04 14.04
CA PRO A 6 -14.94 18.82 13.78
C PRO A 6 -14.36 17.56 14.44
N ALA A 7 -14.85 17.18 15.62
CA ALA A 7 -14.42 15.97 16.32
C ALA A 7 -14.90 14.69 15.61
N GLN A 8 -16.14 14.69 15.09
CA GLN A 8 -16.68 13.57 14.33
C GLN A 8 -15.92 13.40 13.01
N ARG A 9 -15.62 14.49 12.30
CA ARG A 9 -14.78 14.46 11.09
C ARG A 9 -13.40 13.87 11.35
N ARG A 10 -12.72 14.27 12.43
CA ARG A 10 -11.40 13.72 12.80
C ARG A 10 -11.47 12.23 13.10
N ALA A 11 -12.48 11.78 13.86
CA ALA A 11 -12.66 10.38 14.18
C ALA A 11 -13.00 9.53 12.94
N SER A 12 -13.81 10.06 12.02
CA SER A 12 -14.12 9.43 10.74
C SER A 12 -12.88 9.33 9.85
N GLN A 13 -12.11 10.41 9.71
CA GLN A 13 -10.86 10.41 8.95
C GLN A 13 -9.84 9.41 9.51
N LEU A 14 -9.72 9.33 10.84
CA LEU A 14 -8.82 8.38 11.48
C LEU A 14 -9.23 6.94 11.15
N ARG A 15 -10.53 6.63 11.20
CA ARG A 15 -11.04 5.29 10.83
C ARG A 15 -10.74 4.96 9.37
N GLU A 16 -11.06 5.87 8.46
CA GLU A 16 -10.76 5.70 7.03
C GLU A 16 -9.26 5.48 6.78
N ASN A 17 -8.40 6.26 7.43
CA ASN A 17 -6.95 6.12 7.32
C ASN A 17 -6.46 4.76 7.83
N ARG A 18 -7.02 4.26 8.94
CA ARG A 18 -6.72 2.92 9.46
C ARG A 18 -7.12 1.85 8.47
N ASP A 19 -8.37 1.91 7.98
CA ASP A 19 -8.92 0.93 7.05
C ASP A 19 -8.11 0.87 5.74
N ARG A 20 -7.79 2.04 5.16
CA ARG A 20 -6.95 2.13 3.96
C ARG A 20 -5.55 1.57 4.17
N THR A 21 -4.96 1.83 5.33
CA THR A 21 -3.60 1.35 5.63
C THR A 21 -3.58 -0.17 5.81
N HIS A 22 -4.60 -0.72 6.47
CA HIS A 22 -4.81 -2.16 6.58
C HIS A 22 -5.03 -2.79 5.19
N GLU A 23 -5.90 -2.19 4.37
CA GLU A 23 -6.17 -2.66 3.00
C GLU A 23 -4.89 -2.70 2.15
N ALA A 24 -4.07 -1.65 2.21
CA ALA A 24 -2.80 -1.61 1.49
C ALA A 24 -1.84 -2.72 1.93
N ALA A 25 -1.75 -3.00 3.23
CA ALA A 25 -0.94 -4.10 3.75
C ALA A 25 -1.42 -5.46 3.20
N GLN A 26 -2.74 -5.70 3.18
CA GLN A 26 -3.32 -6.94 2.66
C GLN A 26 -3.13 -7.07 1.15
N LYS A 27 -3.36 -5.99 0.39
CA LYS A 27 -3.10 -5.95 -1.06
C LYS A 27 -1.63 -6.24 -1.38
N LEU A 28 -0.70 -5.65 -0.63
CA LEU A 28 0.72 -5.90 -0.81
C LEU A 28 1.07 -7.37 -0.55
N ARG A 29 0.60 -7.96 0.56
CA ARG A 29 0.77 -9.41 0.86
C ARG A 29 0.21 -10.28 -0.25
N HIS A 30 -0.99 -9.97 -0.72
CA HIS A 30 -1.62 -10.70 -1.81
C HIS A 30 -0.76 -10.64 -3.09
N ARG A 31 -0.31 -9.45 -3.49
CA ARG A 31 0.56 -9.24 -4.66
C ARG A 31 1.87 -10.03 -4.56
N ILE A 32 2.49 -10.06 -3.37
CA ILE A 32 3.69 -10.88 -3.14
C ILE A 32 3.37 -12.37 -3.31
N ASN A 33 2.30 -12.85 -2.69
CA ASN A 33 1.91 -14.27 -2.73
C ASN A 33 1.54 -14.77 -4.14
N VAL A 34 1.00 -13.90 -4.99
CA VAL A 34 0.72 -14.24 -6.41
C VAL A 34 1.92 -14.01 -7.33
N GLY A 35 3.09 -13.72 -6.78
CA GLY A 35 4.35 -13.63 -7.52
C GLY A 35 4.55 -12.35 -8.34
N ARG A 36 3.78 -11.26 -8.07
CA ARG A 36 3.91 -9.97 -8.81
C ARG A 36 5.30 -9.36 -8.74
N TYR A 37 6.09 -9.75 -7.74
CA TYR A 37 7.43 -9.25 -7.47
C TYR A 37 8.51 -10.33 -7.67
N ALA A 38 8.18 -11.41 -8.40
CA ALA A 38 9.16 -12.41 -8.79
C ALA A 38 10.28 -11.75 -9.61
N GLY A 39 11.53 -11.91 -9.18
CA GLY A 39 12.69 -11.28 -9.79
C GLY A 39 13.22 -10.04 -9.06
N LEU A 40 12.52 -9.54 -8.03
CA LEU A 40 13.15 -8.63 -7.08
C LEU A 40 14.25 -9.36 -6.31
N ARG A 41 15.35 -8.66 -6.04
CA ARG A 41 16.50 -9.20 -5.31
C ARG A 41 16.15 -9.56 -3.85
N HIS A 42 15.22 -8.83 -3.24
CA HIS A 42 14.84 -8.95 -1.83
C HIS A 42 13.32 -8.85 -1.64
N PRO A 43 12.53 -9.86 -2.06
CA PRO A 43 11.06 -9.83 -1.92
C PRO A 43 10.60 -9.84 -0.46
N ASP A 44 11.43 -10.33 0.46
CA ASP A 44 11.12 -10.36 1.90
C ASP A 44 11.00 -8.96 2.50
N GLU A 45 11.68 -7.95 1.94
CA GLU A 45 11.54 -6.56 2.34
C GLU A 45 10.11 -6.04 2.13
N LEU A 46 9.39 -6.57 1.12
CA LEU A 46 7.99 -6.23 0.89
C LEU A 46 7.06 -6.83 1.94
N TYR A 47 7.38 -8.02 2.48
CA TYR A 47 6.64 -8.56 3.62
C TYR A 47 6.87 -7.71 4.88
N VAL A 48 8.09 -7.20 5.10
CA VAL A 48 8.40 -6.26 6.19
C VAL A 48 7.58 -4.98 6.01
N LEU A 49 7.53 -4.40 4.81
CA LEU A 49 6.72 -3.22 4.53
C LEU A 49 5.23 -3.48 4.81
N ALA A 50 4.69 -4.63 4.38
CA ALA A 50 3.31 -4.97 4.66
C ALA A 50 3.03 -5.10 6.17
N ALA A 51 3.95 -5.70 6.93
CA ALA A 51 3.84 -5.78 8.38
C ALA A 51 3.92 -4.39 9.06
N MET A 52 4.79 -3.50 8.55
CA MET A 52 4.88 -2.13 9.05
C MET A 52 3.59 -1.34 8.80
N LEU A 53 2.97 -1.49 7.62
CA LEU A 53 1.70 -0.84 7.30
C LEU A 53 0.57 -1.38 8.19
N GLU A 54 0.50 -2.69 8.41
CA GLU A 54 -0.44 -3.30 9.35
C GLU A 54 -0.30 -2.72 10.76
N ALA A 55 0.93 -2.60 11.27
CA ALA A 55 1.19 -1.98 12.57
C ALA A 55 0.81 -0.49 12.60
N CYS A 56 1.06 0.24 11.50
CA CYS A 56 0.66 1.63 11.38
C CYS A 56 -0.87 1.79 11.39
N ALA A 57 -1.60 0.88 10.74
CA ALA A 57 -3.06 0.85 10.79
C ALA A 57 -3.57 0.64 12.22
N PHE A 58 -2.95 -0.28 12.96
CA PHE A 58 -3.32 -0.56 14.35
C PHE A 58 -3.08 0.64 15.28
N GLU A 59 -1.90 1.30 15.17
CA GLU A 59 -1.48 2.39 16.06
C GLU A 59 -1.69 3.80 15.48
N MET A 60 -2.52 3.96 14.44
CA MET A 60 -2.60 5.18 13.62
C MET A 60 -2.79 6.50 14.40
N ASP A 61 -3.54 6.47 15.50
CA ASP A 61 -3.81 7.62 16.37
C ASP A 61 -2.65 7.95 17.32
N ARG A 62 -1.74 7.00 17.51
CA ARG A 62 -0.57 7.09 18.39
C ARG A 62 0.72 7.32 17.62
N LEU A 63 0.69 7.23 16.29
CA LEU A 63 1.84 7.50 15.45
C LEU A 63 2.27 8.97 15.54
N PRO A 64 3.60 9.24 15.60
CA PRO A 64 4.12 10.56 15.35
C PRO A 64 3.63 11.09 14.00
N SER A 65 3.28 12.38 13.93
CA SER A 65 2.63 12.94 12.74
C SER A 65 3.43 12.75 11.45
N GLN A 66 4.76 12.76 11.51
CA GLN A 66 5.61 12.51 10.35
C GLN A 66 5.51 11.04 9.88
N THR A 67 5.54 10.10 10.81
CA THR A 67 5.39 8.66 10.53
C THR A 67 4.01 8.35 9.96
N GLY A 68 2.94 8.89 10.55
CA GLY A 68 1.59 8.72 10.03
C GLY A 68 1.44 9.28 8.60
N ARG A 69 2.00 10.46 8.32
CA ARG A 69 2.00 11.01 6.95
C ARG A 69 2.80 10.16 5.97
N ALA A 70 3.95 9.64 6.38
CA ALA A 70 4.77 8.78 5.53
C ALA A 70 4.05 7.46 5.21
N ALA A 71 3.40 6.85 6.20
CA ALA A 71 2.58 5.65 6.00
C ALA A 71 1.42 5.92 5.03
N LEU A 72 0.67 7.01 5.22
CA LEU A 72 -0.44 7.36 4.33
C LEU A 72 0.02 7.70 2.90
N ALA A 73 1.21 8.29 2.75
CA ALA A 73 1.80 8.50 1.42
C ALA A 73 2.11 7.15 0.76
N ALA A 74 2.74 6.21 1.47
CA ALA A 74 3.01 4.87 0.95
C ALA A 74 1.73 4.08 0.61
N VAL A 75 0.68 4.20 1.44
CA VAL A 75 -0.64 3.63 1.19
C VAL A 75 -1.27 4.19 -0.07
N ARG A 76 -1.16 5.50 -0.29
CA ARG A 76 -1.66 6.13 -1.50
C ARG A 76 -0.96 5.57 -2.73
N GLU A 77 0.36 5.53 -2.73
CA GLU A 77 1.10 4.92 -3.85
C GLU A 77 0.66 3.46 -4.04
N LEU A 78 0.58 2.63 -2.99
CA LEU A 78 0.22 1.21 -3.15
C LEU A 78 -1.21 0.95 -3.64
N LEU A 79 -2.18 1.76 -3.22
CA LEU A 79 -3.60 1.62 -3.58
C LEU A 79 -3.91 2.26 -4.93
N ASP A 80 -3.28 3.39 -5.24
CA ASP A 80 -3.47 4.09 -6.51
C ASP A 80 -2.63 3.43 -7.62
N ASP A 81 -1.62 2.64 -7.26
CA ASP A 81 -0.87 1.73 -8.13
C ASP A 81 -1.71 0.47 -8.42
N ASP A 82 -2.92 0.66 -8.94
CA ASP A 82 -3.46 -0.22 -9.96
C ASP A 82 -2.59 -0.02 -11.20
N LEU A 83 -1.50 -0.78 -11.26
CA LEU A 83 -0.61 -1.00 -12.41
C LEU A 83 -1.36 -1.57 -13.64
N GLU A 84 -2.62 -1.23 -13.87
CA GLU A 84 -3.31 -1.41 -15.16
C GLU A 84 -2.78 -0.46 -16.24
N LYS A 85 -1.78 0.38 -15.92
CA LYS A 85 -0.98 1.15 -16.89
C LYS A 85 0.51 0.83 -16.89
N ALA A 86 0.94 -0.32 -16.36
CA ALA A 86 2.18 -0.91 -16.85
C ALA A 86 1.84 -1.62 -18.16
N GLY A 87 2.22 -0.98 -19.27
CA GLY A 87 1.98 -1.48 -20.61
C GLY A 87 2.32 -2.95 -20.75
N HIS A 88 1.54 -3.62 -21.58
CA HIS A 88 1.93 -4.77 -22.37
C HIS A 88 3.46 -4.87 -22.51
N VAL A 89 4.10 -5.59 -21.59
CA VAL A 89 5.47 -6.05 -21.81
C VAL A 89 5.26 -7.25 -22.72
N GLU A 90 5.38 -7.02 -24.03
CA GLU A 90 5.58 -8.14 -24.94
C GLU A 90 6.70 -9.01 -24.35
N PRO A 91 6.50 -10.33 -24.28
CA PRO A 91 7.59 -11.20 -23.90
C PRO A 91 8.77 -10.87 -24.82
N LEU A 92 9.95 -10.62 -24.22
CA LEU A 92 11.19 -10.47 -24.98
C LEU A 92 11.27 -11.66 -25.92
N SER A 93 11.01 -11.42 -27.20
CA SER A 93 11.13 -12.43 -28.24
C SER A 93 12.55 -12.96 -28.11
N ALA A 94 12.67 -14.25 -27.80
CA ALA A 94 13.94 -14.93 -27.77
C ALA A 94 14.54 -14.76 -29.17
N GLY A 95 15.57 -13.92 -29.27
CA GLY A 95 16.36 -13.82 -30.47
C GLY A 95 17.04 -15.15 -30.69
N ASP A 96 16.48 -15.98 -31.57
CA ASP A 96 17.20 -17.09 -32.19
C ASP A 96 18.24 -16.49 -33.13
N GLY A 97 19.37 -16.11 -32.54
CA GLY A 97 20.64 -16.05 -33.21
C GLY A 97 21.40 -17.33 -32.91
N HIS A 98 21.25 -18.34 -33.77
CA HIS A 98 22.32 -19.20 -34.29
C HIS A 98 21.78 -20.24 -35.29
#